data_AF-A0A920MMT1-F1
#
_entry.id   AF-A0A920MMT1-F1
#
_cell.length_a   1.000
_cell.length_b   1.000
_cell.length_c   1.000
_cell.angle_alpha   90.00
_cell.angle_beta   90.00
_cell.angle_gamma   90.00
#
_symmetry.space_group_name_H-M   'P 1'
#
loop_
_entity.id
_entity.type
_entity.pdbx_description
1 polymer ?
#
loop_
_entity_poly.entity_id
_entity_poly.type
_entity_poly.pdbx_seq_one_letter_code
_entity_poly.pdbx_strand_id
1 'polypeptide(L)'
;MEMSFGKLIVLIAFVGSIISYCVTSFINVNPTSSKFLLLELLRQSSLVYALVQMIGLAYYFQVKFLPKNPTFAVLPLVCMISFIMTVTMGYAQTSSCDKPKRDKIMTQALKPVVLLIITYYCVTKIPAIRGGFYDLVSDGNHSEIGMWTAIGFWMAGSIWMSVTSAYFIIEQNACRNDTEINIKELPEQEPVKEVI
;
A
#
# COMPACT_ATOMS: atom_id res chain seq x y z
N MET A 1 -20.08 27.49 -11.18
CA MET A 1 -20.10 26.07 -10.76
C MET A 1 -20.71 26.05 -9.37
N GLU A 2 -21.96 25.61 -9.24
CA GLU A 2 -22.58 25.47 -7.91
C GLU A 2 -21.98 24.28 -7.17
N MET A 3 -21.64 24.46 -5.90
CA MET A 3 -21.01 23.43 -5.08
C MET A 3 -22.10 22.56 -4.45
N SER A 4 -22.25 21.32 -4.93
CA SER A 4 -23.17 20.34 -4.33
C SER A 4 -22.58 19.72 -3.06
N PHE A 5 -23.43 19.20 -2.18
CA PHE A 5 -23.01 18.54 -0.93
C PHE A 5 -22.03 17.37 -1.20
N GLY A 6 -22.26 16.58 -2.24
CA GLY A 6 -21.34 15.51 -2.63
C GLY A 6 -19.98 16.01 -3.10
N LYS A 7 -19.95 17.08 -3.92
CA LYS A 7 -18.69 17.71 -4.36
C LYS A 7 -17.91 18.25 -3.15
N LEU A 8 -18.60 18.77 -2.13
CA LEU A 8 -17.99 19.19 -0.88
C LEU A 8 -17.37 18.00 -0.11
N ILE A 9 -18.07 16.86 0.00
CA ILE A 9 -17.52 15.64 0.63
C ILE A 9 -16.26 15.17 -0.10
N VAL A 10 -16.29 15.11 -1.43
CA VAL A 10 -15.13 14.70 -2.24
C VAL A 10 -13.94 15.63 -2.01
N LEU A 11 -14.17 16.95 -1.94
CA LEU A 11 -13.13 17.93 -1.64
C LEU A 11 -12.53 17.73 -0.24
N ILE A 12 -13.36 17.53 0.78
CA ILE A 12 -12.91 17.26 2.15
C ILE A 12 -12.10 15.97 2.21
N ALA A 13 -12.54 14.91 1.54
CA ALA A 13 -11.81 13.64 1.46
C ALA A 13 -10.44 13.80 0.78
N PHE A 14 -10.38 14.59 -0.29
CA PHE A 14 -9.12 14.90 -0.97
C PHE A 14 -8.15 15.67 -0.05
N VAL A 15 -8.59 16.78 0.54
CA VAL A 15 -7.76 17.56 1.46
C VAL A 15 -7.35 16.72 2.69
N GLY A 16 -8.29 15.96 3.24
CA GLY A 16 -8.06 15.05 4.35
C GLY A 16 -7.01 13.97 4.03
N SER A 17 -6.98 13.45 2.80
CA SER A 17 -5.96 12.49 2.38
C SER A 17 -4.56 13.11 2.35
N ILE A 18 -4.41 14.34 1.87
CA ILE A 18 -3.12 15.04 1.87
C ILE A 18 -2.65 15.29 3.30
N ILE A 19 -3.53 15.79 4.16
CA ILE A 19 -3.22 16.03 5.58
C ILE A 19 -2.82 14.73 6.26
N SER A 20 -3.58 13.65 6.04
CA SER A 20 -3.29 12.34 6.61
C SER A 20 -1.93 11.81 6.17
N TYR A 21 -1.59 11.93 4.88
CA TYR A 21 -0.27 11.56 4.36
C TYR A 21 0.85 12.36 5.02
N CYS A 22 0.71 13.68 5.10
CA CYS A 22 1.71 14.55 5.73
C CYS A 22 1.91 14.16 7.20
N VAL A 23 0.83 14.12 7.99
CA VAL A 23 0.89 13.80 9.43
C VAL A 23 1.53 12.43 9.66
N THR A 24 1.08 11.40 8.95
CA THR A 24 1.62 10.04 9.10
C THR A 24 3.07 9.91 8.64
N SER A 25 3.55 10.78 7.75
CA SER A 25 4.96 10.81 7.34
C SER A 25 5.88 11.47 8.37
N PHE A 26 5.36 12.35 9.24
CA PHE A 26 6.14 12.98 10.32
C PHE A 26 6.18 12.16 11.61
N ILE A 27 5.28 11.18 11.77
CA ILE A 27 5.26 10.33 12.95
C ILE A 27 6.21 9.15 12.74
N ASN A 28 7.28 9.10 13.53
CA ASN A 28 8.22 7.97 13.53
C ASN A 28 7.84 6.99 14.65
N VAL A 29 7.47 5.76 14.29
CA VAL A 29 7.10 4.70 15.25
C VAL A 29 8.04 3.52 15.08
N ASN A 30 8.40 2.89 16.19
CA ASN A 30 9.20 1.67 16.17
C ASN A 30 8.55 0.60 15.28
N PRO A 31 9.30 -0.01 14.34
CA PRO A 31 8.78 -0.98 13.37
C PRO A 31 8.10 -2.21 13.98
N THR A 32 8.39 -2.53 15.23
CA THR A 32 7.82 -3.67 15.99
C THR A 32 6.51 -3.33 16.70
N SER A 33 6.06 -2.07 16.66
CA SER A 33 4.80 -1.65 17.28
C SER A 33 3.61 -1.92 16.36
N SER A 34 2.47 -2.35 16.91
CA SER A 34 1.20 -2.44 16.17
C SER A 34 0.75 -1.12 15.54
N LYS A 35 1.21 0.02 16.09
CA LYS A 35 0.96 1.36 15.53
C LYS A 35 1.70 1.61 14.22
N PHE A 36 2.81 0.91 13.98
CA PHE A 36 3.61 1.07 12.77
C PHE A 36 2.82 0.61 11.53
N LEU A 37 2.21 -0.58 11.57
CA LEU A 37 1.34 -1.05 10.48
C LEU A 37 0.20 -0.07 10.20
N LEU A 38 -0.50 0.41 11.23
CA LEU A 38 -1.62 1.33 11.04
C LEU A 38 -1.18 2.64 10.37
N LEU A 39 -0.04 3.20 10.77
CA LEU A 39 0.50 4.40 10.15
C LEU A 39 0.95 4.15 8.71
N GLU A 40 1.55 3.00 8.42
CA GLU A 40 1.90 2.61 7.04
C GLU A 40 0.67 2.47 6.14
N LEU A 41 -0.40 1.85 6.65
CA LEU A 41 -1.67 1.72 5.92
C LEU A 41 -2.28 3.10 5.64
N LEU A 42 -2.37 3.96 6.65
CA LEU A 42 -2.89 5.31 6.49
C LEU A 42 -2.01 6.13 5.52
N ARG A 43 -0.70 6.07 5.64
CA ARG A 43 0.25 6.79 4.79
C ARG A 43 0.14 6.35 3.33
N GLN A 44 0.18 5.04 3.07
CA GLN A 44 0.11 4.51 1.71
C GLN A 44 -1.27 4.73 1.08
N SER A 45 -2.36 4.44 1.79
CA SER A 45 -3.72 4.60 1.23
C SER A 45 -4.07 6.07 0.99
N SER A 46 -3.69 6.98 1.89
CA SER A 46 -3.92 8.41 1.72
C SER A 46 -3.13 9.00 0.55
N LEU A 47 -1.86 8.59 0.37
CA LEU A 47 -1.06 9.00 -0.78
C LEU A 47 -1.65 8.50 -2.10
N VAL A 48 -2.05 7.22 -2.15
CA VAL A 48 -2.68 6.62 -3.33
C VAL A 48 -3.96 7.38 -3.69
N TYR A 49 -4.83 7.66 -2.71
CA TYR A 49 -6.04 8.42 -2.94
C TYR A 49 -5.72 9.82 -3.50
N ALA A 50 -4.81 10.55 -2.86
CA ALA A 50 -4.40 11.89 -3.27
C ALA A 50 -3.84 11.93 -4.70
N LEU A 51 -2.96 10.99 -5.04
CA LEU A 51 -2.36 10.88 -6.38
C LEU A 51 -3.42 10.63 -7.46
N VAL A 52 -4.34 9.69 -7.22
CA VAL A 52 -5.41 9.41 -8.18
C VAL A 52 -6.32 10.62 -8.36
N GLN A 53 -6.66 11.34 -7.28
CA GLN A 53 -7.45 12.58 -7.39
C GLN A 53 -6.71 13.67 -8.17
N MET A 54 -5.41 13.87 -7.91
CA MET A 54 -4.61 14.85 -8.64
C MET A 54 -4.54 14.53 -10.14
N ILE A 55 -4.34 13.26 -10.49
CA ILE A 55 -4.39 12.80 -11.88
C ILE A 55 -5.78 13.06 -12.48
N GLY A 56 -6.84 12.71 -11.75
CA GLY A 56 -8.22 12.92 -12.20
C GLY A 56 -8.55 14.39 -12.45
N LEU A 57 -8.11 15.29 -11.57
CA LEU A 57 -8.23 16.73 -11.76
C LEU A 57 -7.46 17.21 -13.00
N ALA A 58 -6.25 16.69 -13.22
CA ALA A 58 -5.46 17.07 -14.40
C ALA A 58 -6.10 16.58 -15.72
N TYR A 59 -6.80 15.44 -15.72
CA TYR A 59 -7.64 15.03 -16.84
C TYR A 59 -8.87 15.92 -17.01
N TYR A 60 -9.55 16.25 -15.92
CA TYR A 60 -10.71 17.14 -15.91
C TYR A 60 -10.38 18.53 -16.48
N PHE A 61 -9.21 19.08 -16.13
CA PHE A 61 -8.72 20.36 -16.66
C PHE A 61 -8.02 20.25 -18.02
N GLN A 62 -8.02 19.06 -18.66
CA GLN A 62 -7.45 18.82 -19.99
C GLN A 62 -5.98 19.25 -20.14
N VAL A 63 -5.17 18.93 -19.13
CA VAL A 63 -3.76 19.30 -19.11
C VAL A 63 -2.99 18.61 -20.26
N LYS A 64 -2.39 19.41 -21.15
CA LYS A 64 -1.87 18.98 -22.46
C LYS A 64 -0.73 17.96 -22.44
N PHE A 65 -0.02 17.79 -21.32
CA PHE A 65 1.11 16.85 -21.23
C PHE A 65 0.72 15.43 -20.80
N LEU A 66 -0.54 15.21 -20.38
CA LEU A 66 -0.98 13.89 -19.95
C LEU A 66 -1.26 12.96 -21.15
N PRO A 67 -0.97 11.64 -21.02
CA PRO A 67 -1.30 10.69 -22.07
C PRO A 67 -2.82 10.62 -22.27
N LYS A 68 -3.27 10.38 -23.50
CA LYS A 68 -4.72 10.29 -23.78
C LYS A 68 -5.43 9.16 -23.04
N ASN A 69 -4.71 8.08 -22.75
CA ASN A 69 -5.25 6.96 -21.99
C ASN A 69 -4.86 7.09 -20.50
N PRO A 70 -5.83 7.32 -19.60
CA PRO A 70 -5.58 7.50 -18.17
C PRO A 70 -4.91 6.31 -17.50
N THR A 71 -5.07 5.11 -18.03
CA THR A 71 -4.42 3.90 -17.50
C THR A 71 -2.89 4.03 -17.49
N PHE A 72 -2.30 4.65 -18.52
CA PHE A 72 -0.85 4.83 -18.62
C PHE A 72 -0.30 5.92 -17.69
N ALA A 73 -1.16 6.79 -17.13
CA ALA A 73 -0.74 7.76 -16.11
C ALA A 73 -0.92 7.19 -14.70
N VAL A 74 -2.09 6.59 -14.42
CA VAL A 74 -2.49 6.17 -13.08
C VAL A 74 -1.72 4.93 -12.63
N LEU A 75 -1.76 3.85 -13.42
CA LEU A 75 -1.23 2.57 -12.96
C LEU A 75 0.28 2.62 -12.73
N PRO A 76 1.13 3.12 -13.65
CA PRO A 76 2.57 3.12 -13.44
C PRO A 76 2.98 3.93 -12.20
N LEU A 77 2.43 5.14 -12.04
CA LEU A 77 2.78 6.03 -10.93
C LEU A 77 2.36 5.44 -9.59
N VAL A 78 1.08 5.05 -9.47
CA VAL A 78 0.52 4.56 -8.21
C VAL A 78 1.15 3.22 -7.83
N CYS A 79 1.34 2.31 -8.78
CA CYS A 79 1.99 1.02 -8.52
C CYS A 79 3.45 1.17 -8.11
N MET A 80 4.21 2.04 -8.79
CA MET A 80 5.62 2.28 -8.46
C MET A 80 5.77 2.85 -7.05
N ILE A 81 4.94 3.83 -6.68
CA ILE A 81 4.98 4.45 -5.34
C ILE A 81 4.59 3.43 -4.27
N SER A 82 3.52 2.68 -4.45
CA SER A 82 3.11 1.65 -3.48
C SER A 82 4.16 0.53 -3.34
N PHE A 83 4.81 0.15 -4.43
CA PHE A 83 5.94 -0.78 -4.40
C PHE A 83 7.08 -0.23 -3.55
N ILE A 84 7.55 0.99 -3.83
CA ILE A 84 8.65 1.62 -3.09
C ILE A 84 8.31 1.76 -1.61
N MET A 85 7.10 2.23 -1.28
CA MET A 85 6.68 2.37 0.12
C MET A 85 6.63 1.04 0.86
N THR A 86 6.16 -0.03 0.20
CA THR A 86 6.12 -1.37 0.80
C THR A 86 7.52 -1.96 0.97
N VAL A 87 8.43 -1.70 0.02
CA VAL A 87 9.84 -2.05 0.16
C VAL A 87 10.46 -1.31 1.34
N THR A 88 10.27 0.00 1.45
CA THR A 88 10.77 0.83 2.56
C THR A 88 10.24 0.34 3.91
N MET A 89 8.95 0.03 3.98
CA MET A 89 8.34 -0.61 5.16
C MET A 89 9.06 -1.92 5.51
N GLY A 90 9.30 -2.80 4.53
CA GLY A 90 9.99 -4.06 4.79
C GLY A 90 11.45 -3.88 5.24
N TYR A 91 12.16 -2.87 4.74
CA TYR A 91 13.49 -2.51 5.24
C TYR A 91 13.46 -1.99 6.67
N ALA A 92 12.44 -1.19 7.03
CA ALA A 92 12.26 -0.71 8.39
C ALA A 92 11.94 -1.87 9.35
N GLN A 93 11.06 -2.80 8.96
CA GLN A 93 10.73 -3.98 9.78
C GLN A 93 11.92 -4.89 10.04
N THR A 94 12.84 -4.98 9.08
CA THR A 94 13.97 -5.91 9.13
C THR A 94 15.29 -5.25 9.55
N SER A 95 15.25 -3.99 9.98
CA SER A 95 16.46 -3.20 10.30
C SER A 95 17.29 -3.79 11.44
N SER A 96 16.66 -4.52 12.36
CA SER A 96 17.31 -5.15 13.51
C SER A 96 17.67 -6.61 13.28
N CYS A 97 17.51 -7.13 12.05
CA CYS A 97 17.80 -8.52 11.73
C CYS A 97 19.21 -8.67 11.14
N ASP A 98 19.99 -9.62 11.65
CA ASP A 98 21.39 -9.83 11.23
C ASP A 98 21.54 -10.19 9.74
N LYS A 99 20.59 -10.95 9.19
CA LYS A 99 20.58 -11.39 7.78
C LYS A 99 19.18 -11.33 7.17
N PRO A 100 18.73 -10.15 6.70
CA PRO A 100 17.41 -9.98 6.11
C PRO A 100 17.33 -10.58 4.69
N LYS A 101 16.28 -11.36 4.43
CA LYS A 101 15.96 -11.93 3.11
C LYS A 101 15.33 -10.87 2.21
N ARG A 102 16.17 -10.07 1.51
CA ARG A 102 15.73 -8.94 0.67
C ARG A 102 14.84 -9.37 -0.51
N ASP A 103 15.06 -10.57 -1.04
CA ASP A 103 14.23 -11.22 -2.07
C ASP A 103 12.77 -11.37 -1.60
N LYS A 104 12.58 -11.73 -0.33
CA LYS A 104 11.24 -11.84 0.27
C LYS A 104 10.56 -10.48 0.37
N ILE A 105 11.27 -9.44 0.80
CA ILE A 105 10.74 -8.07 0.85
C ILE A 105 10.28 -7.63 -0.55
N MET A 106 11.13 -7.78 -1.56
CA MET A 106 10.80 -7.41 -2.95
C MET A 106 9.61 -8.20 -3.49
N THR A 107 9.55 -9.50 -3.23
CA THR A 107 8.44 -10.35 -3.70
C THR A 107 7.12 -9.97 -3.03
N GLN A 108 7.13 -9.70 -1.72
CA GLN A 108 5.92 -9.29 -1.00
C GLN A 108 5.47 -7.87 -1.40
N ALA A 109 6.40 -6.98 -1.76
CA ALA A 109 6.07 -5.64 -2.26
C ALA A 109 5.32 -5.65 -3.61
N LEU A 110 5.31 -6.75 -4.35
CA LEU A 110 4.48 -6.91 -5.55
C LEU A 110 2.99 -7.09 -5.25
N LYS A 111 2.62 -7.50 -4.02
CA LYS A 111 1.22 -7.69 -3.64
C LYS A 111 0.35 -6.43 -3.78
N PRO A 112 0.73 -5.26 -3.22
CA PRO A 112 -0.03 -4.04 -3.43
C PRO A 112 -0.10 -3.66 -4.91
N VAL A 113 0.98 -3.87 -5.68
CA VAL A 113 0.98 -3.62 -7.13
C VAL A 113 -0.09 -4.44 -7.85
N VAL A 114 -0.11 -5.76 -7.64
CA VAL A 114 -1.08 -6.66 -8.27
C VAL A 114 -2.51 -6.28 -7.87
N LEU A 115 -2.75 -6.01 -6.58
CA LEU A 115 -4.10 -5.71 -6.12
C LEU A 115 -4.59 -4.33 -6.59
N LEU A 116 -3.72 -3.33 -6.71
CA LEU A 116 -4.04 -2.03 -7.30
C LEU A 116 -4.44 -2.16 -8.77
N ILE A 117 -3.71 -2.97 -9.54
CA ILE A 117 -4.02 -3.26 -10.95
C ILE A 117 -5.39 -3.92 -11.07
N ILE A 118 -5.62 -4.99 -10.31
CA ILE A 118 -6.92 -5.70 -10.29
C ILE A 118 -8.05 -4.73 -9.93
N THR A 119 -7.85 -3.94 -8.86
CA THR A 119 -8.85 -2.99 -8.39
C THR A 119 -9.16 -1.92 -9.43
N TYR A 120 -8.16 -1.35 -10.08
CA TYR A 120 -8.35 -0.38 -11.16
C TYR A 120 -9.19 -0.95 -12.30
N TYR A 121 -8.89 -2.18 -12.74
CA TYR A 121 -9.68 -2.84 -13.78
C TYR A 121 -11.12 -3.14 -13.32
N CYS A 122 -11.30 -3.63 -12.09
CA CYS A 122 -12.63 -3.86 -11.53
C CYS A 122 -13.47 -2.58 -11.50
N VAL A 123 -12.91 -1.47 -10.98
CA VAL A 123 -13.63 -0.19 -10.89
C VAL A 123 -13.97 0.34 -12.28
N THR A 124 -13.05 0.26 -13.24
CA THR A 124 -13.26 0.79 -14.59
C THR A 124 -14.21 -0.06 -15.45
N LYS A 125 -14.31 -1.36 -15.17
CA LYS A 125 -15.12 -2.31 -15.96
C LYS A 125 -16.45 -2.69 -15.33
N ILE A 126 -16.62 -2.55 -14.02
CA ILE A 126 -17.84 -2.93 -13.31
C ILE A 126 -18.60 -1.66 -12.91
N PRO A 127 -19.69 -1.28 -13.62
CA PRO A 127 -20.41 -0.02 -13.36
C PRO A 127 -20.96 0.08 -11.93
N ALA A 128 -21.40 -1.04 -11.34
CA ALA A 128 -21.94 -1.09 -9.99
C ALA A 128 -20.96 -0.56 -8.92
N ILE A 129 -19.65 -0.72 -9.13
CA ILE A 129 -18.60 -0.25 -8.21
C ILE A 129 -18.49 1.28 -8.20
N ARG A 130 -18.92 1.94 -9.28
CA ARG A 130 -18.89 3.40 -9.46
C ARG A 130 -20.24 4.08 -9.19
N GLY A 131 -21.34 3.33 -9.23
CA GLY A 131 -22.70 3.86 -9.13
C GLY A 131 -22.90 4.81 -7.95
N GLY A 132 -22.57 4.35 -6.73
CA GLY A 132 -22.72 5.19 -5.52
C GLY A 132 -21.89 6.48 -5.53
N PHE A 133 -20.78 6.51 -6.26
CA PHE A 133 -19.97 7.73 -6.41
C PHE A 133 -20.60 8.70 -7.41
N TYR A 134 -21.23 8.21 -8.48
CA TYR A 134 -21.96 9.06 -9.41
C TYR A 134 -23.19 9.69 -8.76
N ASP A 135 -23.90 8.92 -7.93
CA ASP A 135 -25.05 9.43 -7.17
C ASP A 135 -24.60 10.48 -6.15
N LEU A 136 -23.45 10.26 -5.49
CA LEU A 136 -22.89 11.19 -4.51
C LEU A 136 -22.65 12.58 -5.13
N VAL A 137 -21.99 12.69 -6.28
CA VAL A 137 -21.70 14.00 -6.91
C VAL A 137 -22.90 14.68 -7.59
N SER A 138 -24.08 14.05 -7.59
CA SER A 138 -25.38 14.63 -7.99
C SER A 138 -25.46 15.14 -9.44
N ASP A 139 -24.69 14.57 -10.36
CA ASP A 139 -24.63 15.05 -11.76
C ASP A 139 -25.30 14.12 -12.79
N GLY A 140 -25.99 13.04 -12.39
CA GLY A 140 -26.76 12.19 -13.31
C GLY A 140 -25.95 11.58 -14.46
N ASN A 141 -25.53 10.32 -14.32
CA ASN A 141 -24.81 9.52 -15.32
C ASN A 141 -23.47 10.12 -15.85
N HIS A 142 -22.37 9.45 -15.52
CA HIS A 142 -21.02 9.65 -16.09
C HIS A 142 -20.26 10.93 -15.70
N SER A 143 -20.39 11.39 -14.45
CA SER A 143 -19.50 12.45 -13.92
C SER A 143 -18.04 11.97 -13.85
N GLU A 144 -17.12 12.70 -14.50
CA GLU A 144 -15.68 12.41 -14.42
C GLU A 144 -15.17 12.46 -12.97
N ILE A 145 -15.64 13.43 -12.18
CA ILE A 145 -15.30 13.58 -10.76
C ILE A 145 -15.71 12.32 -9.98
N GLY A 146 -16.93 11.83 -10.22
CA GLY A 146 -17.41 10.59 -9.58
C GLY A 146 -16.59 9.37 -9.98
N MET A 147 -16.15 9.29 -11.24
CA MET A 147 -15.31 8.18 -11.71
C MET A 147 -13.95 8.20 -11.01
N TRP A 148 -13.29 9.36 -10.97
CA TRP A 148 -11.98 9.51 -10.36
C TRP A 148 -12.03 9.33 -8.84
N THR A 149 -13.12 9.76 -8.20
CA THR A 149 -13.39 9.50 -6.78
C THR A 149 -13.51 8.00 -6.52
N ALA A 150 -14.29 7.27 -7.33
CA ALA A 150 -14.43 5.83 -7.19
C ALA A 150 -13.09 5.10 -7.38
N ILE A 151 -12.32 5.44 -8.42
CA ILE A 151 -11.01 4.83 -8.66
C ILE A 151 -10.09 5.07 -7.46
N GLY A 152 -9.99 6.33 -7.00
CA GLY A 152 -9.14 6.68 -5.86
C GLY A 152 -9.55 5.94 -4.59
N PHE A 153 -10.85 5.92 -4.27
CA PHE A 153 -11.38 5.28 -3.07
C PHE A 153 -11.07 3.78 -3.03
N TRP A 154 -11.40 3.07 -4.10
CA TRP A 154 -11.22 1.62 -4.14
C TRP A 154 -9.75 1.22 -4.21
N MET A 155 -8.93 1.94 -4.98
CA MET A 155 -7.48 1.70 -5.01
C MET A 155 -6.86 1.94 -3.63
N ALA A 156 -7.22 3.02 -2.95
CA ALA A 156 -6.78 3.28 -1.57
C ALA A 156 -7.27 2.20 -0.59
N GLY A 157 -8.51 1.72 -0.73
CA GLY A 157 -9.04 0.62 0.07
C GLY A 157 -8.27 -0.70 -0.15
N SER A 158 -7.82 -0.95 -1.38
CA SER A 158 -7.05 -2.15 -1.70
C SER A 158 -5.68 -2.21 -1.02
N ILE A 159 -5.09 -1.05 -0.68
CA ILE A 159 -3.85 -0.97 0.08
C ILE A 159 -3.97 -1.67 1.43
N TRP A 160 -5.12 -1.55 2.10
CA TRP A 160 -5.33 -2.13 3.42
C TRP A 160 -5.11 -3.64 3.41
N MET A 161 -5.78 -4.36 2.50
CA MET A 161 -5.62 -5.82 2.44
C MET A 161 -4.22 -6.25 1.97
N SER A 162 -3.68 -5.57 0.95
CA SER A 162 -2.42 -5.99 0.31
C SER A 162 -1.20 -5.68 1.18
N VAL A 163 -1.13 -4.49 1.78
CA VAL A 163 -0.02 -4.09 2.64
C VAL A 163 -0.07 -4.83 3.97
N THR A 164 -1.25 -5.05 4.56
CA THR A 164 -1.36 -5.90 5.76
C THR A 164 -0.85 -7.31 5.49
N SER A 165 -1.21 -7.91 4.35
CA SER A 165 -0.68 -9.23 3.98
C SER A 165 0.83 -9.21 3.77
N ALA A 166 1.37 -8.21 3.08
CA ALA A 166 2.80 -8.06 2.86
C ALA A 166 3.55 -7.87 4.18
N TYR A 167 3.02 -7.02 5.07
CA TYR A 167 3.57 -6.71 6.39
C TYR A 167 3.82 -7.97 7.22
N PHE A 168 2.77 -8.77 7.44
CA PHE A 168 2.88 -9.96 8.30
C PHE A 168 3.79 -11.03 7.70
N ILE A 169 3.79 -11.18 6.38
CA ILE A 169 4.64 -12.18 5.73
C ILE A 169 6.11 -11.75 5.73
N ILE A 170 6.39 -10.45 5.57
CA ILE A 170 7.74 -9.90 5.73
C ILE A 170 8.20 -10.09 7.17
N GLU A 171 7.39 -9.69 8.15
CA GLU A 171 7.72 -9.82 9.57
C GLU A 171 8.04 -11.27 9.96
N GLN A 172 7.25 -12.25 9.48
CA GLN A 172 7.47 -13.66 9.80
C GLN A 172 8.66 -14.29 9.07
N ASN A 173 8.92 -13.93 7.82
CA ASN A 173 9.79 -14.71 6.94
C ASN A 173 11.08 -14.01 6.52
N ALA A 174 11.18 -12.68 6.71
CA ALA A 174 12.31 -11.92 6.22
C ALA A 174 13.52 -11.98 7.17
N CYS A 175 13.30 -12.22 8.46
CA CYS A 175 14.38 -12.44 9.43
C CYS A 175 14.67 -13.94 9.53
N ARG A 176 15.96 -14.29 9.51
CA ARG A 176 16.42 -15.68 9.55
C ARG A 176 16.30 -16.21 10.99
N ASN A 177 15.15 -16.77 11.35
CA ASN A 177 15.02 -17.66 12.52
C ASN A 177 15.40 -19.11 12.18
N ASP A 178 16.33 -19.29 11.23
CA ASP A 178 17.14 -20.51 11.27
C ASP A 178 18.03 -20.31 12.48
N THR A 179 17.55 -20.76 13.64
CA THR A 179 18.45 -21.41 14.58
C THR A 179 19.26 -22.35 13.70
N GLU A 180 20.52 -22.00 13.43
CA GLU A 180 21.50 -23.04 13.25
C GLU A 180 21.22 -24.00 14.39
N ILE A 181 20.71 -25.19 14.06
CA ILE A 181 20.81 -26.31 14.97
C ILE A 181 22.33 -26.47 15.10
N ASN A 182 22.91 -25.75 16.05
CA ASN A 182 24.22 -26.05 16.58
C ASN A 182 24.00 -27.40 17.26
N ILE A 183 24.08 -28.46 16.46
CA ILE A 183 24.38 -29.79 16.96
C ILE A 183 25.77 -29.59 17.57
N LYS A 184 25.80 -29.24 18.86
CA LYS A 184 27.02 -29.38 19.64
C LYS A 184 27.32 -30.86 19.58
N GLU A 185 28.37 -31.23 18.85
CA GLU A 185 28.97 -32.54 18.98
C GLU A 185 29.13 -32.79 20.49
N LEU A 186 28.48 -33.84 20.99
CA LEU A 186 28.66 -34.27 22.36
C LEU A 186 30.16 -34.52 22.53
N PRO A 187 30.82 -33.96 23.56
CA PRO A 187 32.22 -34.25 23.79
C PRO A 187 32.37 -35.77 23.93
N GLU A 188 33.33 -36.34 23.19
CA GLU A 188 33.69 -37.76 23.31
C GLU A 188 33.84 -38.09 24.80
N GLN A 189 32.99 -38.99 25.29
CA GLN A 189 33.19 -39.57 26.61
C GLN A 189 34.48 -40.37 26.55
N GLU A 190 35.49 -39.94 27.32
CA GLU A 190 36.68 -40.75 27.56
C GLU A 190 36.24 -42.12 28.08
N PRO A 191 36.79 -43.23 27.56
CA PRO A 191 36.44 -44.56 28.02
C PRO A 191 36.79 -44.68 29.50
N VAL A 192 35.78 -45.01 30.30
CA VAL A 192 35.93 -45.32 31.73
C VAL A 192 36.98 -46.42 31.86
N LYS A 193 38.13 -46.09 32.44
CA LYS A 193 39.16 -47.07 32.78
C LYS A 193 38.58 -48.00 33.84
N GLU A 194 38.37 -49.27 33.49
CA GLU A 194 38.14 -50.33 34.46
C GLU A 194 39.35 -50.41 35.40
N VAL A 195 39.09 -50.20 36.69
CA VAL A 195 40.05 -50.42 37.76
C VAL A 195 40.02 -51.92 38.08
N ILE A 196 41.14 -52.61 37.86
CA ILE A 196 41.42 -53.95 38.39
C ILE A 196 42.31 -53.79 39.62
#